data_AF-A0A2I0EQK4-F1
#
_entry.id   AF-A0A2I0EQK4-F1
#
_cell.length_a   1.000
_cell.length_b   1.000
_cell.length_c   1.000
_cell.angle_alpha   90.00
_cell.angle_beta   90.00
_cell.angle_gamma   90.00
#
_symmetry.space_group_name_H-M   'P 1'
#
loop_
_entity.id
_entity.type
_entity.pdbx_description
1 polymer ?
#
loop_
_entity_poly.entity_id
_entity_poly.type
_entity_poly.pdbx_seq_one_letter_code
_entity_poly.pdbx_strand_id
1 'polypeptide(L)'
;MKKAILVIGMFALLAQGCATPHVVQTKKVSDVNLSCQQILNEIAEADDFEQKARAERKATGKNVAAAILFWPALIGTYSNTEEAINAAKERRNNLTNLYEQKKCR
;
A
#
# COMPACT_ATOMS: atom_id res chain seq x y z
N MET A 1 20.74 -36.99 24.96
CA MET A 1 20.94 -35.55 24.72
C MET A 1 21.27 -35.17 23.26
N LYS A 2 21.63 -36.11 22.35
CA LYS A 2 21.97 -35.78 20.95
C LYS A 2 20.76 -35.60 20.01
N LYS A 3 19.60 -36.21 20.32
CA LYS A 3 18.39 -36.16 19.48
C LYS A 3 17.60 -34.86 19.60
N ALA A 4 17.72 -34.15 20.73
CA ALA A 4 17.00 -32.90 20.97
C ALA A 4 17.59 -31.71 20.19
N ILE A 5 18.87 -31.77 19.83
CA ILE A 5 19.56 -30.69 19.11
C ILE A 5 19.15 -30.63 17.63
N LEU A 6 18.74 -31.77 17.04
CA LEU A 6 18.33 -31.84 15.63
C LEU A 6 16.96 -31.21 15.36
N VAL A 7 16.07 -31.15 16.35
CA VAL A 7 14.70 -30.61 16.15
C VAL A 7 14.68 -29.07 16.22
N ILE A 8 15.60 -28.46 16.95
CA ILE A 8 15.64 -26.99 17.12
C ILE A 8 16.19 -26.30 15.86
N GLY A 9 17.07 -26.95 15.09
CA GLY A 9 17.64 -26.38 13.86
C GLY A 9 16.66 -26.26 12.69
N MET A 10 15.59 -27.05 12.66
CA MET A 10 14.68 -27.11 11.51
C MET A 10 13.62 -25.99 11.53
N PHE A 11 13.36 -25.37 12.68
CA PHE A 11 12.38 -24.29 12.80
C PHE A 11 12.97 -22.90 12.44
N ALA A 12 14.29 -22.74 12.49
CA ALA A 12 14.96 -21.48 12.16
C ALA A 12 15.00 -21.17 10.65
N LEU A 13 14.74 -22.15 9.78
CA LEU A 13 14.78 -22.00 8.33
C LEU A 13 13.47 -21.49 7.72
N LEU A 14 12.37 -21.47 8.48
CA LEU A 14 11.06 -20.99 8.01
C LEU A 14 10.83 -19.50 8.29
N ALA A 15 11.73 -18.82 9.01
CA ALA A 15 11.61 -17.40 9.35
C ALA A 15 12.20 -16.45 8.28
N GLN A 16 12.76 -16.98 7.19
CA GLN A 16 13.18 -16.17 6.04
C GLN A 16 11.97 -15.89 5.12
N GLY A 17 10.91 -15.31 5.68
CA GLY A 17 9.92 -14.63 4.86
C GLY A 17 10.63 -13.47 4.17
N CYS A 18 10.60 -13.43 2.84
CA CYS A 18 11.01 -12.25 2.07
C CYS A 18 10.13 -11.07 2.49
N ALA A 19 10.53 -10.35 3.53
CA ALA A 19 10.03 -9.01 3.81
C ALA A 19 10.67 -8.06 2.80
N THR A 20 10.34 -8.25 1.51
CA THR A 20 10.51 -7.20 0.52
C THR A 20 9.65 -6.05 1.04
N PRO A 21 10.19 -4.84 1.28
CA PRO A 21 9.39 -3.76 1.80
C PRO A 21 8.22 -3.57 0.84
N HIS A 22 7.02 -3.85 1.32
CA HIS A 22 5.78 -3.56 0.63
C HIS A 22 5.64 -2.05 0.67
N VAL A 23 6.33 -1.39 -0.25
CA VAL A 23 6.09 0.01 -0.57
C VAL A 23 4.94 -0.02 -1.55
N VAL A 24 3.89 0.74 -1.24
CA VAL A 24 2.70 0.85 -2.09
C VAL A 24 3.07 1.09 -3.54
N GLN A 25 2.42 0.35 -4.44
CA GLN A 25 2.52 0.61 -5.87
C GLN A 25 1.67 1.84 -6.23
N THR A 26 2.29 3.01 -6.28
CA THR A 26 1.66 4.24 -6.81
C THR A 26 1.25 4.07 -8.29
N LYS A 27 1.81 3.08 -8.98
CA LYS A 27 1.37 2.53 -10.28
C LYS A 27 1.33 1.02 -10.23
N LYS A 28 0.21 0.41 -10.63
CA LYS A 28 0.09 -1.03 -10.86
C LYS A 28 0.28 -1.29 -12.35
N VAL A 29 1.01 -2.35 -12.70
CA VAL A 29 1.15 -2.77 -14.11
C VAL A 29 -0.22 -3.08 -14.73
N SER A 30 -1.17 -3.57 -13.92
CA SER A 30 -2.54 -3.88 -14.35
C SER A 30 -3.41 -2.64 -14.61
N ASP A 31 -2.99 -1.43 -14.22
CA ASP A 31 -3.81 -0.22 -14.38
C ASP A 31 -4.16 0.04 -15.84
N VAL A 32 -3.24 -0.30 -16.75
CA VAL A 32 -3.44 -0.14 -18.20
C VAL A 32 -4.64 -0.92 -18.72
N ASN A 33 -5.14 -1.91 -17.97
CA ASN A 33 -6.32 -2.71 -18.34
C ASN A 33 -7.63 -2.15 -17.78
N LEU A 34 -7.59 -1.14 -16.90
CA LEU A 34 -8.79 -0.57 -16.28
C LEU A 34 -9.64 0.20 -17.30
N SER A 35 -10.96 0.02 -17.24
CA SER A 35 -11.91 0.91 -17.94
C SER A 35 -11.95 2.30 -17.31
N CYS A 36 -12.49 3.29 -18.03
CA CYS A 36 -12.64 4.65 -17.52
C CYS A 36 -13.38 4.68 -16.15
N GLN A 37 -14.45 3.91 -16.00
CA GLN A 37 -15.17 3.81 -14.73
C GLN A 37 -14.33 3.18 -13.62
N GLN A 38 -13.55 2.15 -13.93
CA GLN A 38 -12.66 1.52 -12.95
C GLN A 38 -11.53 2.46 -12.53
N ILE A 39 -11.01 3.30 -13.44
CA ILE A 39 -10.02 4.32 -13.10
C ILE A 39 -10.63 5.34 -12.12
N LEU A 40 -11.87 5.79 -12.35
CA LEU A 40 -12.56 6.69 -11.41
C LEU A 40 -12.77 6.04 -10.04
N ASN A 41 -13.11 4.75 -10.01
CA ASN A 41 -13.26 4.03 -8.75
C ASN A 41 -11.93 3.94 -7.98
N GLU A 42 -10.82 3.63 -8.66
CA GLU A 42 -9.49 3.59 -8.04
C GLU A 42 -9.00 4.98 -7.59
N ILE A 43 -9.39 6.05 -8.31
CA ILE A 43 -9.14 7.44 -7.87
C ILE A 43 -9.90 7.73 -6.57
N ALA A 44 -11.19 7.39 -6.50
CA ALA A 44 -12.00 7.57 -5.30
C ALA A 44 -11.44 6.76 -4.12
N GLU A 45 -10.91 5.57 -4.38
CA GLU A 45 -10.26 4.74 -3.37
C GLU A 45 -8.93 5.37 -2.88
N ALA A 46 -8.14 5.99 -3.76
CA ALA A 46 -6.96 6.75 -3.36
C ALA A 46 -7.32 8.01 -2.53
N ASP A 47 -8.43 8.69 -2.86
CA ASP A 47 -8.92 9.85 -2.11
C ASP A 47 -9.42 9.49 -0.70
N ASP A 48 -10.15 8.38 -0.57
CA ASP A 48 -10.60 7.86 0.71
C ASP A 48 -9.41 7.46 1.59
N PHE A 49 -8.39 6.82 1.01
CA PHE A 49 -7.15 6.53 1.72
C PHE A 49 -6.44 7.80 2.19
N GLU A 50 -6.33 8.84 1.35
CA GLU A 50 -5.73 10.13 1.75
C GLU A 50 -6.48 10.73 2.96
N GLN A 51 -7.82 10.70 2.93
CA GLN A 51 -8.64 11.22 4.02
C GLN A 51 -8.44 10.44 5.32
N LYS A 52 -8.41 9.11 5.25
CA LYS A 52 -8.15 8.24 6.40
C LYS A 52 -6.75 8.48 6.97
N ALA A 53 -5.73 8.59 6.12
CA ALA A 53 -4.37 8.92 6.55
C ALA A 53 -4.29 10.26 7.28
N ARG A 54 -5.03 11.27 6.81
CA ARG A 54 -5.13 12.59 7.47
C ARG A 54 -5.89 12.52 8.79
N ALA A 55 -6.96 11.72 8.88
CA ALA A 55 -7.73 11.54 10.09
C ALA A 55 -6.90 10.86 11.18
N GLU A 56 -6.17 9.79 10.82
CA GLU A 56 -5.27 9.09 11.73
C GLU A 56 -4.16 10.00 12.27
N ARG A 57 -3.56 10.83 11.40
CA ARG A 57 -2.57 11.85 11.79
C ARG A 57 -3.12 12.80 12.87
N LYS A 58 -4.38 13.21 12.73
CA LYS A 58 -5.05 14.12 13.69
C LYS A 58 -5.40 13.41 15.01
N ALA A 59 -5.90 12.19 14.94
CA ALA A 59 -6.41 11.46 16.10
C ALA A 59 -5.30 10.96 17.03
N THR A 60 -4.20 10.48 16.48
CA THR A 60 -3.14 9.82 17.26
C THR A 60 -2.02 10.76 17.68
N GLY A 61 -1.89 11.94 17.05
CA GLY A 61 -0.82 12.92 17.30
C GLY A 61 0.60 12.37 17.10
N LYS A 62 0.73 11.12 16.65
CA LYS A 62 1.99 10.42 16.42
C LYS A 62 2.24 10.30 14.93
N ASN A 63 3.52 10.26 14.56
CA ASN A 63 3.97 9.72 13.29
C ASN A 63 3.64 8.22 13.29
N VAL A 64 2.38 7.88 13.06
CA VAL A 64 1.91 6.50 13.12
C VAL A 64 2.61 5.70 12.01
N ALA A 65 3.53 4.85 12.44
CA ALA A 65 4.16 3.78 11.65
C ALA A 65 3.26 2.53 11.56
N ALA A 66 2.03 2.61 12.09
CA ALA A 66 1.15 1.47 12.26
C ALA A 66 -0.16 1.66 11.49
N ALA A 67 -0.30 0.88 10.43
CA ALA A 67 -1.58 0.35 10.00
C ALA A 67 -2.59 1.30 9.34
N ILE A 68 -2.21 1.92 8.21
CA ILE A 68 -3.17 1.92 7.08
C ILE A 68 -3.01 0.60 6.32
N LEU A 69 -3.25 -0.48 7.06
CA LEU A 69 -3.33 -1.83 6.54
C LEU A 69 -4.75 -1.99 6.01
N PHE A 70 -4.88 -2.48 4.77
CA PHE A 70 -6.14 -2.91 4.15
C PHE A 70 -7.03 -1.82 3.53
N TRP A 71 -6.48 -0.99 2.65
CA TRP A 71 -7.27 -0.57 1.51
C TRP A 71 -6.84 -1.37 0.27
N PRO A 72 -7.78 -2.01 -0.46
CA PRO A 72 -7.46 -3.07 -1.43
C PRO A 72 -6.45 -2.68 -2.52
N ALA A 73 -6.28 -1.38 -2.83
CA ALA A 73 -5.31 -0.89 -3.79
C ALA A 73 -3.96 -0.41 -3.21
N LEU A 74 -3.87 -0.08 -1.92
CA LEU A 74 -2.71 0.59 -1.32
C LEU A 74 -2.13 -0.29 -0.20
N ILE A 75 -1.42 -1.34 -0.60
CA ILE A 75 -0.73 -2.27 0.32
C ILE A 75 0.67 -1.75 0.60
N GLY A 76 0.92 -1.24 1.81
CA GLY A 76 2.29 -0.98 2.23
C GLY A 76 2.48 -0.47 3.65
N THR A 77 3.74 -0.56 4.08
CA THR A 77 4.18 -0.06 5.39
C THR A 77 4.75 1.33 5.20
N TYR A 78 4.10 2.32 5.78
CA TYR A 78 4.54 3.70 5.73
C TYR A 78 5.26 4.07 7.03
N SER A 79 6.39 4.76 6.90
CA SER A 79 7.18 5.21 8.05
C SER A 79 6.47 6.32 8.82
N ASN A 80 5.56 7.04 8.16
CA ASN A 80 4.72 8.08 8.75
C ASN A 80 3.47 8.36 7.88
N THR A 81 2.55 9.16 8.41
CA THR A 81 1.30 9.53 7.72
C THR A 81 1.52 10.41 6.50
N GLU A 82 2.59 11.21 6.44
CA GLU A 82 2.87 12.05 5.25
C GLU A 82 3.30 11.20 4.05
N GLU A 83 4.08 10.15 4.28
CA GLU A 83 4.45 9.18 3.27
C GLU A 83 3.21 8.48 2.69
N ALA A 84 2.27 8.09 3.57
CA ALA A 84 0.98 7.53 3.17
C ALA A 84 0.16 8.53 2.33
N ILE A 85 0.02 9.77 2.81
CA ILE A 85 -0.69 10.85 2.10
C ILE A 85 -0.06 11.09 0.72
N ASN A 86 1.26 11.15 0.63
CA ASN A 86 1.97 11.40 -0.62
C ASN A 86 1.80 10.24 -1.60
N ALA A 87 1.87 9.00 -1.14
CA ALA A 87 1.63 7.83 -1.99
C ALA A 87 0.18 7.78 -2.52
N ALA A 88 -0.80 8.18 -1.71
CA ALA A 88 -2.20 8.30 -2.13
C ALA A 88 -2.38 9.35 -3.24
N LYS A 89 -1.77 10.52 -3.05
CA LYS A 89 -1.77 11.59 -4.05
C LYS A 89 -1.06 11.17 -5.34
N GLU A 90 0.07 10.48 -5.23
CA GLU A 90 0.81 9.99 -6.38
C GLU A 90 0.01 8.94 -7.15
N ARG A 91 -0.64 8.02 -6.44
CA ARG A 91 -1.59 7.05 -7.03
C ARG A 91 -2.68 7.76 -7.81
N ARG A 92 -3.35 8.74 -7.20
CA ARG A 92 -4.38 9.55 -7.84
C ARG A 92 -3.86 10.22 -9.11
N ASN A 93 -2.71 10.89 -9.03
CA ASN A 93 -2.11 11.58 -10.17
C ASN A 93 -1.80 10.61 -11.32
N ASN A 94 -1.26 9.43 -11.00
CA ASN A 94 -0.97 8.41 -12.00
C ASN A 94 -2.24 7.89 -12.70
N LEU A 95 -3.31 7.68 -11.94
CA LEU A 95 -4.61 7.29 -12.47
C LEU A 95 -5.27 8.40 -13.29
N THR A 96 -5.19 9.65 -12.86
CA THR A 96 -5.68 10.81 -13.63
C THR A 96 -4.94 10.93 -14.95
N ASN A 97 -3.62 10.81 -14.95
CA ASN A 97 -2.83 10.80 -16.18
C ASN A 97 -3.24 9.64 -17.10
N LEU A 98 -3.50 8.46 -16.55
CA LEU A 98 -4.00 7.32 -17.33
C LEU A 98 -5.40 7.56 -17.89
N TYR A 99 -6.29 8.18 -17.11
CA TYR A 99 -7.64 8.57 -17.54
C TYR A 99 -7.60 9.50 -18.76
N GLU A 100 -6.71 10.50 -18.73
CA GLU A 100 -6.47 11.42 -19.84
C GLU A 100 -5.85 10.70 -21.05
N GLN A 101 -4.84 9.86 -20.83
CA GLN A 101 -4.21 9.07 -21.90
C GLN A 101 -5.20 8.15 -22.62
N LYS A 102 -6.16 7.59 -21.89
CA LYS A 102 -7.24 6.77 -22.43
C LYS A 102 -8.38 7.56 -23.08
N LYS A 103 -8.32 8.90 -23.06
CA LYS A 103 -9.36 9.78 -23.60
C LYS A 103 -10.74 9.49 -23.01
N CYS A 104 -10.79 9.25 -21.71
CA CYS A 104 -12.04 9.04 -20.99
C CYS A 104 -12.85 10.34 -20.77
N ARG A 105 -12.38 11.47 -21.31
CA ARG A 105 -12.98 12.80 -21.23
C ARG A 105 -13.79 13.11 -22.49
#